data_AF-A0A444V275-F1
#
_entry.id   AF-A0A444V275-F1
#
_cell.length_a   1.000
_cell.length_b   1.000
_cell.length_c   1.000
_cell.angle_alpha   90.00
_cell.angle_beta   90.00
_cell.angle_gamma   90.00
#
_symmetry.space_group_name_H-M   'P 1'
#
loop_
_entity.id
_entity.type
_entity.pdbx_description
1 polymer ?
#
loop_
_entity_poly.entity_id
_entity_poly.type
_entity_poly.pdbx_seq_one_letter_code
_entity_poly.pdbx_strand_id
1 'polypeptide(L)'
;MPGIDKLPIEDALEDSPQTRSLLGVFEEDAAAISSYSQQLYQAMQRIYDAQNELSAATHLTSRLLKEYDNQRFPLGGDDEVMSATLQQFSKMIDEISSCHAILSTQLADAMMFPITQFKERDLKEILTLKEVFQIASSDHDLAMNRYSRLSKRRDVEKNGQGSVEDGVQQESSFFKLGSENLTAHWEEFLSNIGTSVQK
;
A
#
# COMPACT_ATOMS: atom_id res chain seq x y z
N MET A 1 -1.24 20.74 -14.24
CA MET A 1 -0.09 21.13 -15.08
C MET A 1 0.22 19.97 -16.02
N PRO A 2 0.23 20.15 -17.35
CA PRO A 2 0.65 19.09 -18.27
C PRO A 2 2.18 19.00 -18.31
N GLY A 3 2.76 17.82 -18.06
CA GLY A 3 4.17 17.50 -18.35
C GLY A 3 5.12 17.34 -17.15
N ILE A 4 4.65 17.37 -15.90
CA ILE A 4 5.49 17.02 -14.75
C ILE A 4 5.13 15.60 -14.31
N ASP A 5 5.92 14.64 -14.78
CA ASP A 5 5.73 13.22 -14.48
C ASP A 5 6.57 12.75 -13.28
N LYS A 6 7.46 13.61 -12.75
CA LYS A 6 8.45 13.25 -11.72
C LYS A 6 8.73 14.39 -10.76
N LEU A 7 9.01 14.02 -9.51
CA LEU A 7 9.57 14.92 -8.51
C LEU A 7 11.09 15.04 -8.72
N PRO A 8 11.65 16.27 -8.78
CA PRO A 8 13.10 16.48 -8.83
C PRO A 8 13.69 16.19 -7.44
N ILE A 9 14.56 15.18 -7.36
CA ILE A 9 15.17 14.76 -6.09
C ILE A 9 16.33 15.70 -5.72
N GLU A 10 16.98 16.27 -6.72
CA GLU A 10 18.01 17.30 -6.60
C GLU A 10 17.55 18.51 -5.77
N ASP A 11 16.26 18.84 -5.82
CA ASP A 11 15.67 19.99 -5.12
C ASP A 11 15.16 19.63 -3.72
N ALA A 12 15.25 18.36 -3.31
CA ALA A 12 14.69 17.89 -2.05
C ALA A 12 15.40 18.49 -0.82
N LEU A 13 16.70 18.77 -0.92
CA LEU A 13 17.48 19.36 0.17
C LEU A 13 17.18 20.86 0.37
N GLU A 14 16.91 21.58 -0.71
CA GLU A 14 16.59 23.01 -0.65
C GLU A 14 15.23 23.24 0.03
N ASP A 15 14.32 22.27 -0.08
CA ASP A 15 13.01 22.27 0.53
C ASP A 15 12.18 23.53 0.24
N SER A 16 12.28 24.02 -1.00
CA SER A 16 11.63 25.27 -1.40
C SER A 16 10.09 25.18 -1.30
N PRO A 17 9.39 26.31 -1.07
CA PRO A 17 7.93 26.34 -1.11
C PRO A 17 7.34 25.80 -2.42
N GLN A 18 8.04 25.98 -3.54
CA GLN A 18 7.67 25.47 -4.85
C GLN A 18 7.76 23.94 -4.89
N THR A 19 8.85 23.36 -4.39
CA THR A 19 9.04 21.90 -4.26
C THR A 19 7.96 21.29 -3.36
N ARG A 20 7.63 21.95 -2.24
CA ARG A 20 6.55 21.53 -1.34
C ARG A 20 5.17 21.62 -2.00
N SER A 21 4.90 22.68 -2.76
CA SER A 21 3.65 22.81 -3.50
C SER A 21 3.51 21.73 -4.56
N LEU A 22 4.60 21.38 -5.25
CA LEU A 22 4.59 20.29 -6.23
C LEU A 22 4.38 18.93 -5.56
N LEU A 23 5.11 18.65 -4.47
CA LEU A 23 4.90 17.44 -3.67
C LEU A 23 3.44 17.31 -3.21
N GLY A 24 2.81 18.40 -2.78
CA GLY A 24 1.39 18.43 -2.43
C GLY A 24 0.46 17.94 -3.55
N VAL A 25 0.75 18.29 -4.81
CA VAL A 25 -0.03 17.79 -5.97
C VAL A 25 0.12 16.28 -6.12
N PHE A 26 1.33 15.74 -5.95
CA PHE A 26 1.57 14.28 -5.99
C PHE A 26 0.86 13.58 -4.83
N GLU A 27 0.85 14.18 -3.64
CA GLU A 27 0.14 13.63 -2.48
C GLU A 27 -1.38 13.60 -2.67
N GLU A 28 -1.96 14.64 -3.28
CA GLU A 28 -3.39 14.70 -3.62
C GLU A 28 -3.76 13.61 -4.64
N ASP A 29 -2.93 13.45 -5.68
CA ASP A 29 -3.14 12.43 -6.70
C ASP A 29 -3.00 11.01 -6.12
N ALA A 30 -1.99 10.76 -5.29
CA ALA A 30 -1.82 9.48 -4.60
C ALA A 30 -3.02 9.16 -3.69
N ALA A 31 -3.60 10.15 -3.01
CA ALA A 31 -4.82 9.97 -2.22
C ALA A 31 -6.04 9.64 -3.10
N ALA A 32 -6.18 10.31 -4.25
CA ALA A 32 -7.25 10.03 -5.21
C ALA A 32 -7.12 8.61 -5.80
N ILE A 33 -5.92 8.21 -6.22
CA ILE A 33 -5.62 6.87 -6.71
C ILE A 33 -5.91 5.82 -5.64
N SER A 34 -5.52 6.08 -4.38
CA SER A 34 -5.79 5.16 -3.26
C SER A 34 -7.29 4.94 -3.06
N SER A 35 -8.08 6.02 -3.03
CA SER A 35 -9.54 5.94 -2.89
C SER A 35 -10.20 5.20 -4.06
N TYR A 36 -9.80 5.52 -5.29
CA TYR A 36 -10.30 4.84 -6.49
C TYR A 36 -9.95 3.35 -6.49
N SER A 37 -8.70 3.01 -6.20
CA SER A 37 -8.23 1.62 -6.19
C SER A 37 -8.93 0.80 -5.12
N GLN A 38 -9.25 1.40 -3.97
CA GLN A 38 -10.03 0.74 -2.92
C GLN A 38 -11.47 0.42 -3.38
N GLN A 39 -12.12 1.32 -4.12
CA GLN A 39 -13.46 1.08 -4.68
C GLN A 39 -13.42 0.01 -5.76
N LEU A 40 -12.43 0.07 -6.66
CA LEU A 40 -12.24 -0.91 -7.72
C LEU A 40 -11.98 -2.31 -7.14
N TYR A 41 -11.10 -2.41 -6.14
CA TYR A 41 -10.84 -3.65 -5.40
C TYR A 41 -12.13 -4.25 -4.83
N GLN A 42 -12.97 -3.44 -4.17
CA GLN A 42 -14.24 -3.93 -3.61
C GLN A 42 -15.19 -4.44 -4.69
N ALA A 43 -15.28 -3.74 -5.83
CA ALA A 43 -16.11 -4.18 -6.95
C ALA A 43 -15.61 -5.52 -7.53
N MET A 44 -14.31 -5.65 -7.74
CA MET A 44 -13.68 -6.89 -8.22
C MET A 44 -13.84 -8.05 -7.24
N GLN A 45 -13.65 -7.80 -5.94
CA GLN A 45 -13.86 -8.79 -4.89
C GLN A 45 -15.29 -9.33 -4.91
N ARG A 46 -16.29 -8.44 -5.04
CA ARG A 46 -17.70 -8.86 -5.12
C ARG A 46 -17.98 -9.74 -6.34
N ILE A 47 -17.35 -9.46 -7.48
CA ILE A 47 -17.46 -10.30 -8.69
C ILE A 47 -16.84 -11.68 -8.42
N TYR A 48 -15.64 -11.71 -7.85
CA TYR A 48 -14.93 -12.94 -7.53
C TYR A 48 -15.71 -13.82 -6.55
N ASP A 49 -16.22 -13.23 -5.47
CA ASP A 49 -17.01 -13.93 -4.45
C ASP A 49 -18.31 -14.50 -5.05
N ALA A 50 -19.03 -13.70 -5.84
CA ALA A 50 -20.25 -14.15 -6.51
C ALA A 50 -19.98 -15.30 -7.49
N GLN A 51 -18.86 -15.25 -8.22
CA GLN A 51 -18.45 -16.30 -9.15
C GLN A 51 -18.11 -17.61 -8.40
N ASN A 52 -17.45 -17.52 -7.25
CA ASN A 52 -17.19 -18.69 -6.40
C ASN A 52 -18.47 -19.30 -5.82
N GLU A 53 -19.40 -18.47 -5.36
CA GLU A 53 -20.69 -18.93 -4.86
C GLU A 53 -21.50 -19.62 -5.97
N LEU A 54 -21.54 -19.04 -7.17
CA LEU A 54 -22.20 -19.64 -8.33
C LEU A 54 -21.54 -20.98 -8.70
N SER A 55 -20.22 -21.07 -8.67
CA SER A 55 -19.49 -22.32 -8.88
C SER A 55 -19.91 -23.40 -7.87
N ALA A 56 -19.98 -23.04 -6.59
CA ALA A 56 -20.38 -23.97 -5.52
C ALA A 56 -21.84 -24.43 -5.66
N ALA A 57 -22.77 -23.49 -5.93
CA ALA A 57 -24.18 -23.79 -6.13
C ALA A 57 -24.42 -24.69 -7.36
N THR A 58 -23.69 -24.44 -8.45
CA THR A 58 -23.75 -25.26 -9.67
C THR A 58 -23.26 -26.69 -9.40
N HIS A 59 -22.12 -26.82 -8.71
CA HIS A 59 -21.58 -28.12 -8.33
C HIS A 59 -22.53 -28.89 -7.40
N LEU A 60 -23.11 -28.21 -6.39
CA LEU A 60 -24.10 -28.81 -5.49
C LEU A 60 -25.34 -29.29 -6.26
N THR A 61 -25.81 -28.50 -7.22
CA THR A 61 -26.97 -28.86 -8.05
C THR A 61 -26.69 -30.14 -8.86
N SER A 62 -25.53 -30.24 -9.50
CA SER A 62 -25.12 -31.48 -10.19
C SER A 62 -25.09 -32.68 -9.23
N ARG A 63 -24.54 -32.49 -8.02
CA ARG A 63 -24.49 -33.55 -7.00
C ARG A 63 -25.88 -34.05 -6.63
N LEU A 64 -26.83 -33.15 -6.36
CA LEU A 64 -28.20 -33.50 -5.98
C LEU A 64 -28.93 -34.24 -7.11
N LEU A 65 -28.72 -33.84 -8.37
CA LEU A 65 -29.28 -34.55 -9.53
C LEU A 65 -28.78 -36.00 -9.61
N LYS A 66 -27.49 -36.23 -9.35
CA LYS A 66 -26.90 -37.58 -9.33
C LYS A 66 -27.34 -38.41 -8.13
N GLU A 67 -27.63 -37.76 -7.01
CA GLU A 67 -28.01 -38.41 -5.77
C GLU A 67 -29.47 -38.90 -5.77
N TYR A 68 -30.28 -38.47 -6.75
CA TYR A 68 -31.65 -38.92 -6.93
C TYR A 68 -31.79 -40.45 -6.96
N ASP A 69 -30.93 -41.15 -7.71
CA ASP A 69 -30.98 -42.62 -7.84
C ASP A 69 -30.65 -43.36 -6.52
N ASN A 70 -30.00 -42.67 -5.58
CA ASN A 70 -29.70 -43.24 -4.26
C ASN A 70 -30.85 -43.04 -3.26
N GLN A 71 -31.86 -42.24 -3.61
CA GLN A 71 -33.00 -41.96 -2.74
C GLN A 71 -34.00 -43.12 -2.77
N ARG A 72 -34.46 -43.53 -1.59
CA ARG A 72 -35.50 -44.56 -1.47
C ARG A 72 -36.87 -43.89 -1.33
N PHE A 73 -37.55 -43.69 -2.47
CA PHE A 73 -38.91 -43.16 -2.47
C PHE A 73 -39.93 -44.29 -2.20
N PRO A 74 -40.85 -44.13 -1.23
CA PRO A 74 -41.82 -45.18 -0.88
C PRO A 74 -42.84 -45.52 -1.97
N LEU A 75 -43.03 -44.64 -2.95
CA LEU A 75 -44.09 -44.70 -3.94
C LEU A 75 -43.60 -44.77 -5.40
N GLY A 76 -42.29 -44.85 -5.64
CA GLY A 76 -41.73 -44.89 -7.00
C GLY A 76 -40.21 -45.04 -6.99
N GLY A 77 -39.73 -46.26 -7.24
CA GLY A 77 -38.29 -46.58 -7.24
C GLY A 77 -37.67 -46.78 -8.63
N ASP A 78 -38.49 -47.04 -9.66
CA ASP A 78 -38.01 -47.51 -10.97
C ASP A 78 -38.55 -46.64 -12.14
N ASP A 79 -38.57 -45.31 -11.98
CA ASP A 79 -38.81 -44.42 -13.13
C ASP A 79 -37.50 -44.21 -13.89
N GLU A 80 -37.21 -45.14 -14.82
CA GLU A 80 -36.03 -45.10 -15.69
C GLU A 80 -35.97 -43.80 -16.53
N VAL A 81 -37.11 -43.21 -16.89
CA VAL A 81 -37.16 -41.99 -17.70
C VAL A 81 -36.74 -40.79 -16.86
N MET A 82 -37.24 -40.70 -15.62
CA MET A 82 -36.81 -39.64 -14.70
C MET A 82 -35.32 -39.75 -14.37
N SER A 83 -34.85 -40.95 -14.02
CA SER A 83 -33.44 -41.20 -13.73
C SER A 83 -32.54 -40.80 -14.91
N ALA A 84 -32.84 -41.27 -16.13
CA ALA A 84 -32.07 -40.93 -17.32
C ALA A 84 -32.07 -39.41 -17.61
N THR A 85 -33.21 -38.74 -17.40
CA THR A 85 -33.34 -37.29 -17.61
C THR A 85 -32.49 -36.49 -16.62
N LEU A 86 -32.55 -36.84 -15.32
CA LEU A 86 -31.75 -36.17 -14.29
C LEU A 86 -30.25 -36.42 -14.49
N GLN A 87 -29.86 -37.62 -14.93
CA GLN A 87 -28.47 -37.91 -15.29
C GLN A 87 -27.99 -37.14 -16.52
N GLN A 88 -28.87 -36.83 -17.47
CA GLN A 88 -28.51 -35.97 -18.60
C GLN A 88 -28.35 -34.51 -18.16
N PHE A 89 -29.20 -34.01 -17.27
CA PHE A 89 -29.03 -32.68 -16.69
C PHE A 89 -27.75 -32.58 -15.85
N SER A 90 -27.43 -33.60 -15.05
CA SER A 90 -26.22 -33.57 -14.20
C SER A 90 -24.94 -33.42 -15.03
N LYS A 91 -24.85 -34.12 -16.18
CA LYS A 91 -23.73 -33.98 -17.13
C LYS A 91 -23.60 -32.54 -17.66
N MET A 92 -24.70 -31.94 -18.09
CA MET A 92 -24.68 -30.55 -18.57
C MET A 92 -24.25 -29.59 -17.46
N ILE A 93 -24.74 -29.77 -16.23
CA ILE A 93 -24.37 -28.92 -15.10
C ILE A 93 -22.90 -29.12 -14.70
N ASP A 94 -22.32 -30.33 -14.82
CA ASP A 94 -20.88 -30.55 -14.59
C ASP A 94 -20.01 -29.76 -15.58
N GLU A 95 -20.40 -29.68 -16.84
CA GLU A 95 -19.69 -28.89 -17.86
C GLU A 95 -19.71 -27.40 -17.49
N ILE A 96 -20.87 -26.88 -17.08
CA ILE A 96 -21.02 -25.50 -16.60
C ILE A 96 -20.18 -25.28 -15.32
N SER A 97 -20.21 -26.22 -14.38
CA SER A 97 -19.40 -26.18 -13.16
C SER A 97 -17.91 -26.12 -13.47
N SER A 98 -17.45 -26.85 -14.49
CA SER A 98 -16.05 -26.82 -14.93
C SER A 98 -15.66 -25.46 -15.51
N CYS A 99 -16.56 -24.83 -16.28
CA CYS A 99 -16.36 -23.47 -16.77
C CYS A 99 -16.24 -22.46 -15.62
N HIS A 100 -17.10 -22.58 -14.61
CA HIS A 100 -17.05 -21.71 -13.43
C HIS A 100 -15.76 -21.88 -12.63
N ALA A 101 -15.26 -23.11 -12.47
CA ALA A 101 -14.00 -23.37 -11.77
C ALA A 101 -12.82 -22.71 -12.49
N ILE A 102 -12.73 -22.84 -13.82
CA ILE A 102 -11.68 -22.19 -14.62
C ILE A 102 -11.78 -20.66 -14.49
N LEU A 103 -12.98 -20.11 -14.60
CA LEU A 103 -13.20 -18.67 -14.49
C LEU A 103 -12.82 -18.16 -13.08
N SER A 104 -13.18 -18.88 -12.03
CA SER A 104 -12.78 -18.54 -10.65
C SER A 104 -11.26 -18.45 -10.52
N THR A 105 -10.50 -19.42 -11.04
CA THR A 105 -9.04 -19.36 -11.04
C THR A 105 -8.52 -18.15 -11.81
N GLN A 106 -9.08 -17.85 -12.99
CA GLN A 106 -8.66 -16.67 -13.76
C GLN A 106 -8.98 -15.35 -13.05
N LEU A 107 -10.12 -15.25 -12.38
CA LEU A 107 -10.44 -14.07 -11.57
C LEU A 107 -9.50 -13.93 -10.38
N ALA A 108 -9.10 -15.03 -9.73
CA ALA A 108 -8.11 -14.99 -8.66
C ALA A 108 -6.75 -14.48 -9.17
N ASP A 109 -6.22 -15.11 -10.23
CA ASP A 109 -4.84 -14.90 -10.66
C ASP A 109 -4.65 -13.64 -11.51
N ALA A 110 -5.59 -13.34 -12.41
CA ALA A 110 -5.45 -12.25 -13.38
C ALA A 110 -6.15 -10.96 -12.95
N MET A 111 -7.11 -11.02 -12.02
CA MET A 111 -7.85 -9.84 -11.56
C MET A 111 -7.55 -9.52 -10.09
N MET A 112 -7.81 -10.46 -9.17
CA MET A 112 -7.70 -10.21 -7.72
C MET A 112 -6.25 -10.09 -7.26
N PHE A 113 -5.34 -10.93 -7.75
CA PHE A 113 -3.94 -10.91 -7.34
C PHE A 113 -3.26 -9.56 -7.68
N PRO A 114 -3.32 -9.03 -8.92
CA PRO A 114 -2.67 -7.76 -9.26
C PRO A 114 -3.21 -6.56 -8.46
N ILE A 115 -4.54 -6.46 -8.31
CA ILE A 115 -5.14 -5.32 -7.58
C ILE A 115 -4.84 -5.39 -6.07
N THR A 116 -4.79 -6.60 -5.51
CA THR A 116 -4.39 -6.81 -4.10
C THR A 116 -2.94 -6.43 -3.90
N GLN A 117 -2.04 -6.88 -4.79
CA GLN A 117 -0.62 -6.56 -4.74
C GLN A 117 -0.38 -5.05 -4.82
N PHE A 118 -1.02 -4.36 -5.77
CA PHE A 118 -0.91 -2.91 -5.91
C PHE A 118 -1.37 -2.18 -4.64
N LYS A 119 -2.52 -2.59 -4.08
CA LYS A 119 -3.07 -1.97 -2.86
C LYS A 119 -2.22 -2.23 -1.62
N GLU A 120 -1.79 -3.47 -1.40
CA GLU A 120 -1.18 -3.90 -0.14
C GLU A 120 0.33 -3.71 -0.08
N ARG A 121 0.99 -3.65 -1.24
CA ARG A 121 2.42 -3.38 -1.34
C ARG A 121 2.67 -1.95 -1.80
N ASP A 122 2.32 -1.64 -3.05
CA ASP A 122 2.79 -0.42 -3.71
C ASP A 122 2.17 0.84 -3.09
N LEU A 123 0.84 0.88 -2.93
CA LEU A 123 0.16 2.03 -2.30
C LEU A 123 0.50 2.13 -0.81
N LYS A 124 0.62 1.00 -0.11
CA LYS A 124 0.95 0.99 1.31
C LYS A 124 2.35 1.55 1.56
N GLU A 125 3.31 1.22 0.70
CA GLU A 125 4.66 1.75 0.76
C GLU A 125 4.67 3.27 0.61
N ILE A 126 3.98 3.82 -0.41
CA ILE A 126 3.88 5.26 -0.64
C ILE A 126 3.29 5.97 0.60
N LEU A 127 2.20 5.46 1.15
CA LEU A 127 1.55 6.07 2.32
C LEU A 127 2.44 6.01 3.58
N THR A 128 3.18 4.91 3.76
CA THR A 128 4.12 4.78 4.88
C THR A 128 5.28 5.77 4.74
N LEU A 129 5.85 5.90 3.54
CA LEU A 129 6.94 6.85 3.28
C LEU A 129 6.48 8.30 3.48
N LYS A 130 5.25 8.62 3.05
CA LYS A 130 4.64 9.92 3.32
C LYS A 130 4.55 10.22 4.82
N GLU A 131 4.08 9.26 5.61
CA GLU A 131 3.98 9.43 7.07
C GLU A 131 5.36 9.64 7.71
N VAL A 132 6.35 8.83 7.34
CA VAL A 132 7.74 8.98 7.81
C VAL A 132 8.30 10.36 7.45
N PHE A 133 8.09 10.81 6.22
CA PHE A 133 8.52 12.14 5.78
C PHE A 133 7.86 13.27 6.57
N GLN A 134 6.55 13.17 6.84
CA GLN A 134 5.82 14.17 7.62
C GLN A 134 6.34 14.27 9.06
N ILE A 135 6.64 13.12 9.69
CA ILE A 135 7.25 13.08 11.03
C ILE A 135 8.62 13.77 11.00
N ALA A 136 9.49 13.38 10.06
CA ALA A 136 10.82 13.96 9.93
C ALA A 136 10.78 15.48 9.67
N SER A 137 9.85 15.93 8.84
CA SER A 137 9.63 17.36 8.55
C SER A 137 9.21 18.14 9.79
N SER A 138 8.27 17.59 10.59
CA SER A 138 7.83 18.21 11.84
C SER A 138 8.97 18.29 12.87
N ASP A 139 9.75 17.23 13.00
CA ASP A 139 10.90 17.22 13.92
C ASP A 139 11.98 18.22 13.50
N HIS A 140 12.23 18.36 12.19
CA HIS A 140 13.13 19.37 11.65
C HIS A 140 12.66 20.80 12.00
N ASP A 141 11.39 21.12 11.80
CA ASP A 141 10.81 22.42 12.14
C ASP A 141 10.95 22.75 13.62
N LEU A 142 10.70 21.76 14.50
CA LEU A 142 10.86 21.91 15.94
C LEU A 142 12.33 22.18 16.31
N ALA A 143 13.27 21.48 15.69
CA ALA A 143 14.70 21.68 15.91
C ALA A 143 15.16 23.08 15.44
N MET A 144 14.74 23.51 14.25
CA MET A 144 15.05 24.84 13.71
C MET A 144 14.48 25.98 14.56
N ASN A 145 13.25 25.81 15.07
CA ASN A 145 12.65 26.77 16.00
C ASN A 145 13.43 26.89 17.32
N ARG A 146 13.91 25.76 17.87
CA ARG A 146 14.77 25.77 19.07
C ARG A 146 16.11 26.47 18.79
N TYR A 147 16.75 26.14 17.67
CA TYR A 147 18.02 26.74 17.26
C TYR A 147 17.90 28.27 17.08
N SER A 148 16.85 28.72 16.38
CA SER A 148 16.57 30.14 16.16
C SER A 148 16.40 30.94 17.45
N ARG A 149 15.88 30.31 18.52
CA ARG A 149 15.74 30.93 19.85
C ARG A 149 17.07 31.01 20.60
N LEU A 150 17.97 30.04 20.42
CA LEU A 150 19.30 30.04 21.03
C LEU A 150 20.20 31.13 20.43
N SER A 151 20.16 31.32 19.11
CA SER A 151 20.86 32.44 18.45
C SER A 151 20.42 33.79 19.01
N LYS A 152 19.10 34.01 19.17
CA LYS A 152 18.57 35.24 19.78
C LYS A 152 18.97 35.44 21.24
N ARG A 153 19.08 34.37 22.05
CA ARG A 153 19.59 34.46 23.43
C ARG A 153 21.07 34.81 23.50
N ARG A 154 21.87 34.29 22.58
CA ARG A 154 23.33 34.55 22.50
C ARG A 154 23.64 36.00 22.11
N ASP A 155 22.83 36.61 21.23
CA ASP A 155 22.95 38.04 20.91
C ASP A 155 22.64 38.94 22.12
N VAL A 156 21.71 38.52 22.98
CA VAL A 156 21.37 39.24 24.23
C VAL A 156 22.49 39.10 25.27
N GLU A 157 23.14 37.93 25.37
CA GLU A 157 24.29 37.71 26.26
C GLU A 157 25.57 38.39 25.74
N LYS A 158 25.84 38.43 24.43
CA LYS A 158 26.98 39.17 23.86
C LYS A 158 26.86 40.69 23.99
N ASN A 159 25.63 41.23 24.03
CA ASN A 159 25.40 42.65 24.32
C ASN A 159 25.50 43.00 25.82
N GLY A 160 25.69 42.01 26.69
CA GLY A 160 25.86 42.19 28.14
C GLY A 160 27.14 41.49 28.63
N GLN A 161 28.25 42.23 28.61
CA GLN A 161 29.55 41.91 29.24
C GLN A 161 30.48 40.95 28.47
N GLY A 162 31.72 41.41 28.30
CA GLY A 162 32.77 40.75 27.54
C GLY A 162 33.31 39.51 28.25
N SER A 163 33.25 38.38 27.56
CA SER A 163 34.19 37.26 27.65
C SER A 163 34.08 36.48 26.34
N VAL A 164 34.86 36.90 25.33
CA VAL A 164 34.68 36.50 23.92
C VAL A 164 35.59 35.34 23.50
N GLU A 165 36.54 34.89 24.31
CA GLU A 165 37.56 33.93 23.84
C GLU A 165 37.26 32.45 24.20
N ASP A 166 36.65 32.15 25.34
CA ASP A 166 36.36 30.74 25.73
C ASP A 166 35.15 30.14 25.00
N GLY A 167 34.17 30.97 24.60
CA GLY A 167 32.97 30.52 23.90
C GLY A 167 33.21 30.07 22.46
N VAL A 168 34.18 30.67 21.77
CA VAL A 168 34.47 30.38 20.35
C VAL A 168 35.15 29.02 20.17
N GLN A 169 36.02 28.64 21.13
CA GLN A 169 36.68 27.34 21.13
C GLN A 169 35.69 26.18 21.41
N GLN A 170 34.73 26.44 22.29
CA GLN A 170 33.68 25.48 22.66
C GLN A 170 32.60 25.37 21.57
N GLU A 171 32.26 26.47 20.88
CA GLU A 171 31.39 26.50 19.70
C GLU A 171 31.98 25.74 18.51
N SER A 172 33.27 25.91 18.20
CA SER A 172 33.90 25.18 17.10
C SER A 172 33.94 23.67 17.38
N SER A 173 34.13 23.27 18.64
CA SER A 173 34.12 21.86 19.04
C SER A 173 32.72 21.27 18.99
N PHE A 174 31.69 22.01 19.42
CA PHE A 174 30.29 21.58 19.37
C PHE A 174 29.75 21.50 17.94
N PHE A 175 30.14 22.44 17.08
CA PHE A 175 29.76 22.45 15.66
C PHE A 175 30.40 21.27 14.91
N LYS A 176 31.66 20.96 15.21
CA LYS A 176 32.37 19.82 14.63
C LYS A 176 31.75 18.49 15.07
N LEU A 177 31.50 18.32 16.37
CA LEU A 177 30.85 17.12 16.91
C LEU A 177 29.43 16.91 16.37
N GLY A 178 28.65 18.00 16.24
CA GLY A 178 27.30 17.95 15.69
C GLY A 178 27.29 17.60 14.20
N SER A 179 28.20 18.17 13.42
CA SER A 179 28.33 17.88 11.99
C SER A 179 28.82 16.43 11.74
N GLU A 180 29.78 15.95 12.52
CA GLU A 180 30.29 14.58 12.41
C GLU A 180 29.22 13.56 12.82
N ASN A 181 28.43 13.85 13.86
CA ASN A 181 27.36 12.95 14.31
C ASN A 181 26.17 12.92 13.33
N LEU A 182 25.83 14.06 12.70
CA LEU A 182 24.77 14.12 11.70
C LEU A 182 25.18 13.45 10.40
N THR A 183 26.46 13.60 10.01
CA THR A 183 27.02 12.92 8.84
C THR A 183 27.08 11.41 9.05
N ALA A 184 27.50 10.96 10.24
CA ALA A 184 27.50 9.54 10.60
C ALA A 184 26.09 8.93 10.58
N HIS A 185 25.09 9.64 11.12
CA HIS A 185 23.68 9.21 11.07
C HIS A 185 23.13 9.15 9.63
N TRP A 186 23.53 10.09 8.78
CA TRP A 186 23.15 10.11 7.36
C TRP A 186 23.81 8.97 6.58
N GLU A 187 25.09 8.70 6.83
CA GLU A 187 25.83 7.58 6.21
C GLU A 187 25.28 6.22 6.65
N GLU A 188 24.94 6.06 7.93
CA GLU A 188 24.29 4.86 8.46
C GLU A 188 22.90 4.65 7.86
N PHE A 189 22.11 5.72 7.71
CA PHE A 189 20.80 5.68 7.05
C PHE A 189 20.91 5.28 5.57
N LEU A 190 21.84 5.86 4.82
CA LEU A 190 22.07 5.50 3.41
C LEU A 190 22.61 4.08 3.24
N SER A 191 23.45 3.60 4.15
CA SER A 191 23.96 2.22 4.15
C SER A 191 22.85 1.18 4.42
N ASN A 192 21.92 1.50 5.32
CA ASN A 192 20.78 0.64 5.65
C ASN A 192 19.71 0.60 4.54
N ILE A 193 19.55 1.70 3.79
CA ILE A 193 18.71 1.73 2.58
C ILE A 193 19.33 0.86 1.48
N GLY A 194 20.65 0.96 1.25
CA GLY A 194 21.33 0.21 0.20
C GLY A 194 21.32 -1.32 0.40
N THR A 195 21.26 -1.79 1.64
CA THR A 195 21.23 -3.24 1.97
C THR A 195 19.83 -3.84 1.97
N SER A 196 18.78 -3.02 2.04
CA SER A 196 17.38 -3.46 2.03
C SER A 196 16.82 -3.69 0.61
N VAL A 197 17.58 -3.36 -0.44
CA VAL A 197 17.19 -3.52 -1.86
C VAL A 197 17.87 -4.75 -2.52
N GLN A 198 18.58 -5.59 -1.76
CA GLN A 198 19.27 -6.80 -2.29
C GLN A 198 18.84 -8.14 -1.67
N LYS A 199 17.57 -8.30 -1.25
CA LYS A 199 16.98 -9.63 -1.06
C LYS A 199 15.59 -9.74 -1.67
#